data_AF-A0A838GLP5-F1
#
_entry.id   AF-A0A838GLP5-F1
#
_cell.length_a   1.000
_cell.length_b   1.000
_cell.length_c   1.000
_cell.angle_alpha   90.00
_cell.angle_beta   90.00
_cell.angle_gamma   90.00
#
_symmetry.space_group_name_H-M   'P 1'
#
loop_
_entity.id
_entity.type
_entity.pdbx_description
1 polymer ?
#
loop_
_entity_poly.entity_id
_entity_poly.type
_entity_poly.pdbx_seq_one_letter_code
_entity_poly.pdbx_strand_id
1 'polypeptide(L)' 'MRDVAVLALEPIAPFELGVLCEVFGIDRSSQGLPVYDFA' A
#
# COMPACT_ATOMS: atom_id res chain seq x y z
N MET A 1 9.81 9.71 6.08
CA MET A 1 8.88 9.10 5.10
C MET A 1 9.48 7.76 4.69
N ARG A 2 8.65 6.73 4.45
CA ARG A 2 9.12 5.39 4.04
C ARG A 2 8.45 5.05 2.72
N ASP A 3 9.25 4.72 1.72
CA ASP A 3 8.76 4.41 0.39
C ASP A 3 8.43 2.92 0.28
N VAL A 4 7.32 2.58 -0.34
CA VAL A 4 6.84 1.21 -0.57
C VAL A 4 6.51 1.05 -2.05
N ALA A 5 7.04 -0.01 -2.66
CA ALA A 5 6.73 -0.39 -4.03
C ALA A 5 6.32 -1.87 -4.05
N VAL A 6 5.35 -2.20 -4.89
CA VAL A 6 4.85 -3.57 -5.05
C VAL A 6 5.10 -4.03 -6.49
N LEU A 7 5.78 -5.17 -6.62
CA LEU A 7 5.99 -5.79 -7.92
C LEU A 7 4.77 -6.63 -8.31
N ALA A 8 4.02 -6.15 -9.29
CA ALA A 8 2.88 -6.85 -9.89
C ALA A 8 3.36 -7.75 -11.04
N LEU A 9 3.60 -9.03 -10.74
CA LEU A 9 4.00 -10.04 -11.74
C LEU A 9 2.84 -10.99 -12.06
N GLU A 10 2.81 -11.52 -13.28
CA GLU A 10 1.77 -12.44 -13.71
C GLU A 10 2.07 -13.89 -13.28
N PRO A 11 1.05 -14.68 -12.85
CA PRO A 11 -0.33 -14.26 -12.65
C PRO A 11 -0.50 -13.45 -11.36
N ILE A 12 -1.29 -12.38 -11.42
CA ILE A 12 -1.58 -11.55 -10.27
C ILE A 12 -2.92 -11.93 -9.62
N ALA A 13 -2.99 -11.84 -8.29
CA ALA A 13 -4.22 -11.90 -7.52
C ALA A 13 -4.74 -10.48 -7.25
N PRO A 14 -5.77 -9.98 -7.98
CA PRO A 14 -6.20 -8.58 -7.87
C PRO A 14 -6.69 -8.21 -6.46
N PHE A 15 -7.29 -9.16 -5.74
CA PHE A 15 -7.77 -8.95 -4.39
C PHE A 15 -6.62 -8.63 -3.41
N GLU A 16 -5.53 -9.40 -3.47
CA GLU A 16 -4.38 -9.23 -2.58
C GLU A 16 -3.64 -7.93 -2.90
N LEU A 17 -3.53 -7.56 -4.18
CA LEU A 17 -2.99 -6.26 -4.59
C LEU A 17 -3.84 -5.11 -4.01
N GLY A 18 -5.17 -5.23 -4.06
CA GLY A 18 -6.09 -4.23 -3.48
C GLY A 18 -5.86 -4.00 -1.98
N VAL A 19 -5.58 -5.06 -1.21
CA VAL A 19 -5.25 -4.93 0.22
C VAL A 19 -4.00 -4.08 0.44
N LEU A 20 -2.98 -4.23 -0.42
CA LEU A 20 -1.76 -3.43 -0.32
C LEU A 20 -2.04 -1.94 -0.60
N CYS A 21 -2.88 -1.62 -1.58
CA CYS A 21 -3.33 -0.26 -1.85
C CYS A 21 -4.06 0.35 -0.65
N GLU A 22 -4.93 -0.40 0.02
CA GLU A 22 -5.66 0.07 1.19
C GLU A 22 -4.76 0.31 2.42
N VAL A 23 -3.74 -0.53 2.60
CA VAL A 23 -2.81 -0.44 3.74
C VAL A 23 -1.81 0.69 3.56
N PHE A 24 -1.22 0.81 2.37
CA PHE A 24 -0.10 1.74 2.12
C PHE A 24 -0.51 3.03 1.42
N GLY A 25 -1.62 3.03 0.66
CA GLY A 25 -2.07 4.19 -0.13
C GLY A 25 -3.02 5.14 0.58
N ILE A 26 -3.58 4.78 1.74
CA ILE A 26 -4.50 5.63 2.50
C ILE A 26 -3.78 6.28 3.68
N ASP A 27 -3.81 7.60 3.73
CA ASP A 27 -3.32 8.37 4.87
C ASP A 27 -4.24 8.19 6.09
N ARG A 28 -3.71 7.54 7.13
CA ARG A 28 -4.35 7.38 8.44
C ARG A 28 -3.55 8.05 9.57
N SER A 29 -2.74 9.05 9.24
CA SER A 29 -1.93 9.83 10.19
C SER A 29 -2.76 10.45 11.32
N SER A 30 -4.00 10.85 11.03
CA SER A 30 -4.96 11.37 12.02
C SER A 30 -5.33 10.35 13.11
N GLN A 31 -5.12 9.06 12.84
CA GLN A 31 -5.34 7.97 13.79
C GLN A 31 -4.04 7.54 14.50
N GLY A 32 -2.93 8.26 14.28
CA GLY A 32 -1.62 7.93 14.84
C GLY A 32 -0.90 6.77 14.14
N LEU A 33 -1.37 6.35 12.96
CA LEU A 33 -0.75 5.27 12.19
C LEU A 33 0.43 5.77 11.35
N PRO A 34 1.38 4.87 10.98
CA PRO A 34 2.49 5.23 10.10
C PRO A 34 2.02 5.70 8.73
N VAL A 35 2.79 6.62 8.15
CA VAL A 35 2.56 7.15 6.80
C VAL A 35 3.62 6.58 5.84
N TYR A 36 3.16 6.15 4.68
CA TYR A 36 3.98 5.60 3.61
C TYR A 36 3.82 6.44 2.34
N ASP A 37 4.86 6.45 1.53
CA ASP A 37 4.76 6.87 0.14
C ASP A 37 4.61 5.61 -0.71
N PHE A 38 3.45 5.41 -1.33
CA PHE A 38 3.14 4.21 -2.09
C PHE A 38 3.19 4.51 -3.58
N ALA A 39 4.20 3.95 -4.25
CA ALA A 39 4.56 4.19 -5.65
C ALA A 39 4.01 3.14 -6.62
#